data_AF-A0A0N8KAG7-F1
#
_entry.id   AF-A0A0N8KAG7-F1
#
_cell.length_a   1.000
_cell.length_b   1.000
_cell.length_c   1.000
_cell.angle_alpha   90.00
_cell.angle_beta   90.00
_cell.angle_gamma   90.00
#
_symmetry.space_group_name_H-M   'P 1'
#
loop_
_entity.id
_entity.type
_entity.pdbx_description
1 polymer ?
#
loop_
_entity_poly.entity_id
_entity_poly.type
_entity_poly.pdbx_seq_one_letter_code
_entity_poly.pdbx_strand_id
1 'polypeptide(L)'
;MTSPVENVRSPWISFLAHLFVILVAWTVFIKYLFPIGFALASNEGWATYIYWDLWPIAHLWLAWALLARPWYTRLLAIGMSVVEIAIITTLFIWFLAEPEWSIWRTNWFVNKVFVLAAFALVLSTALFRPESLKAH
;
A
#
# COMPACT_ATOMS: atom_id res chain seq x y z
N MET A 1 -0.72 42.83 -8.26
CA MET A 1 -1.00 41.64 -9.10
C MET A 1 -0.88 40.43 -8.21
N THR A 2 -2.00 39.77 -7.94
CA THR A 2 -2.11 38.64 -7.02
C THR A 2 -1.80 37.33 -7.72
N SER A 3 -0.86 36.54 -7.17
CA SER A 3 -0.96 35.07 -7.20
C SER A 3 0.02 34.42 -6.21
N PRO A 4 -0.29 34.36 -4.90
CA PRO A 4 0.34 33.40 -4.01
C PRO A 4 -0.48 32.10 -4.10
N VAL A 5 -0.34 31.36 -5.19
CA VAL A 5 -0.80 29.96 -5.24
C VAL A 5 0.41 29.06 -4.97
N GLU A 6 1.11 29.32 -3.87
CA GLU A 6 1.83 28.23 -3.22
C GLU A 6 0.76 27.42 -2.49
N ASN A 7 0.24 26.43 -3.22
CA ASN A 7 -0.59 25.37 -2.70
C ASN A 7 0.26 24.62 -1.66
N VAL A 8 0.23 25.06 -0.40
CA VAL A 8 0.98 24.42 0.70
C VAL A 8 0.38 23.03 0.91
N ARG A 9 0.88 22.06 0.14
CA ARG A 9 0.52 20.64 0.27
C ARG A 9 0.85 20.24 1.70
N SER A 10 -0.14 19.73 2.43
CA SER A 10 0.05 19.23 3.79
C SER A 10 1.23 18.23 3.81
N PRO A 11 2.32 18.49 4.56
CA PRO A 11 3.47 17.60 4.62
C PRO A 11 3.09 16.17 5.03
N TRP A 12 2.05 16.04 5.86
CA TRP A 12 1.49 14.76 6.28
C TRP A 12 0.86 13.98 5.12
N ILE A 13 0.05 14.63 4.29
CA ILE A 13 -0.58 13.98 3.12
C ILE A 13 0.47 13.60 2.08
N SER A 14 1.47 14.47 1.87
CA SER A 14 2.63 14.12 1.05
C SER A 14 3.35 12.90 1.61
N PHE A 15 3.62 12.83 2.92
CA PHE A 15 4.23 11.66 3.54
C PHE A 15 3.42 10.38 3.28
N LEU A 16 2.10 10.40 3.50
CA LEU A 16 1.24 9.24 3.26
C LEU A 16 1.28 8.81 1.79
N ALA A 17 1.23 9.75 0.85
CA ALA A 17 1.33 9.41 -0.57
C ALA A 17 2.66 8.74 -0.92
N HIS A 18 3.79 9.28 -0.45
CA HIS A 18 5.10 8.70 -0.70
C HIS A 18 5.28 7.35 0.01
N LEU A 19 4.70 7.16 1.20
CA LEU A 19 4.65 5.86 1.87
C LEU A 19 3.99 4.81 0.96
N PHE A 20 2.86 5.15 0.32
CA PHE A 20 2.21 4.24 -0.63
C PHE A 20 3.04 3.99 -1.88
N VAL A 21 3.75 4.99 -2.41
CA VAL A 21 4.70 4.78 -3.52
C VAL A 21 5.82 3.80 -3.11
N ILE A 22 6.35 3.93 -1.89
CA ILE A 22 7.34 2.98 -1.36
C ILE A 22 6.74 1.59 -1.23
N LEU A 23 5.50 1.45 -0.75
CA LEU A 23 4.82 0.15 -0.69
C LEU A 23 4.60 -0.47 -2.07
N VAL A 24 4.30 0.33 -3.09
CA VAL A 24 4.22 -0.14 -4.48
C VAL A 24 5.56 -0.70 -4.93
N ALA A 25 6.64 0.08 -4.76
CA ALA A 25 7.99 -0.35 -5.13
C ALA A 25 8.41 -1.63 -4.38
N TRP A 26 8.10 -1.71 -3.08
CA TRP A 26 8.34 -2.90 -2.27
C TRP A 26 7.52 -4.09 -2.74
N THR A 27 6.24 -3.90 -3.06
CA THR A 27 5.38 -4.98 -3.58
C THR A 27 5.92 -5.50 -4.92
N VAL A 28 6.36 -4.61 -5.81
CA VAL A 28 7.00 -4.99 -7.07
C VAL A 28 8.27 -5.82 -6.81
N PHE A 29 9.09 -5.39 -5.85
CA PHE A 29 10.30 -6.11 -5.48
C PHE A 29 10.00 -7.53 -4.97
N ILE A 30 9.14 -7.67 -3.95
CA ILE A 30 8.88 -8.96 -3.31
C ILE A 30 8.05 -9.93 -4.17
N LYS A 31 7.21 -9.42 -5.08
CA LYS A 31 6.32 -10.26 -5.90
C LYS A 31 6.87 -10.61 -7.28
N TYR A 32 7.79 -9.80 -7.79
CA TYR A 32 8.33 -9.98 -9.13
C TYR A 32 9.85 -10.08 -9.10
N LEU A 33 10.57 -9.05 -8.65
CA LEU A 33 12.04 -9.04 -8.77
C LEU A 33 12.73 -10.14 -7.96
N PHE A 34 12.34 -10.32 -6.68
CA PHE A 34 12.92 -11.34 -5.82
C PHE A 34 12.57 -12.77 -6.30
N PRO A 35 11.29 -13.10 -6.61
CA PRO A 35 10.92 -14.39 -7.18
C PRO A 35 11.61 -14.71 -8.52
N ILE A 36 11.74 -13.73 -9.42
CA ILE A 36 12.44 -13.89 -10.69
C ILE A 36 13.91 -14.20 -10.44
N GLY A 37 14.58 -13.43 -9.57
CA GLY A 37 15.98 -13.65 -9.21
C GLY A 37 16.20 -15.04 -8.60
N PHE A 38 15.30 -15.46 -7.71
CA PHE A 38 15.33 -16.79 -7.09
C PHE A 38 15.14 -17.91 -8.13
N ALA A 39 14.16 -17.79 -9.04
CA ALA A 39 13.92 -18.77 -10.08
C ALA A 39 15.13 -18.96 -11.01
N LEU A 40 15.73 -17.84 -11.45
CA LEU A 40 16.90 -17.85 -12.31
C LEU A 40 18.12 -18.48 -11.60
N ALA A 41 18.30 -18.20 -10.30
CA ALA A 41 19.37 -18.80 -9.50
C ALA A 41 19.17 -20.32 -9.28
N SER A 42 17.92 -20.77 -9.21
CA SER A 42 17.55 -22.19 -9.08
C SER A 42 17.46 -22.95 -10.41
N ASN A 43 17.77 -22.29 -11.54
CA ASN A 43 17.64 -22.84 -12.89
C ASN A 43 16.21 -23.32 -13.23
N GLU A 44 15.22 -22.58 -12.70
CA GLU A 44 13.79 -22.81 -12.95
C GLU A 44 13.23 -21.76 -13.92
N GLY A 45 12.01 -21.97 -14.41
CA GLY A 45 11.31 -20.98 -15.23
C GLY A 45 11.15 -19.63 -14.49
N TRP A 46 11.47 -18.52 -15.14
CA TRP A 46 11.49 -17.19 -14.51
C TRP A 46 10.14 -16.77 -13.88
N ALA A 47 9.03 -17.32 -14.37
CA ALA A 47 7.68 -17.03 -13.91
C ALA A 47 7.16 -17.99 -12.82
N THR A 48 7.92 -19.02 -12.42
CA THR A 48 7.47 -20.09 -11.51
C THR A 48 6.94 -19.56 -10.18
N TYR A 49 7.60 -18.55 -9.62
CA TYR A 49 7.30 -18.03 -8.28
C TYR A 49 6.59 -16.67 -8.28
N ILE A 50 6.13 -16.19 -9.45
CA ILE A 50 5.48 -14.88 -9.55
C ILE A 50 4.05 -14.95 -9.02
N TYR A 51 3.75 -14.14 -8.00
CA TYR A 51 2.40 -13.98 -7.47
C TYR A 51 1.73 -12.77 -8.09
N TRP A 52 0.90 -13.00 -9.11
CA TRP A 52 0.14 -11.94 -9.77
C TRP A 52 -0.88 -11.30 -8.84
N ASP A 53 -0.81 -9.98 -8.69
CA ASP A 53 -1.80 -9.20 -8.00
C ASP A 53 -1.95 -7.79 -8.58
N LEU A 54 -3.11 -7.18 -8.32
CA LEU A 54 -3.44 -5.82 -8.76
C LEU A 54 -3.23 -4.78 -7.65
N TRP A 55 -2.81 -5.20 -6.45
CA TRP A 55 -2.59 -4.32 -5.31
C TRP A 55 -1.60 -3.17 -5.57
N PRO A 56 -0.48 -3.36 -6.30
CA PRO A 56 0.40 -2.24 -6.66
C PRO A 56 -0.34 -1.12 -7.40
N ILE A 57 -1.28 -1.48 -8.28
CA ILE A 57 -2.07 -0.51 -9.05
C ILE A 57 -3.04 0.23 -8.12
N ALA A 58 -3.72 -0.50 -7.22
CA ALA A 58 -4.63 0.10 -6.23
C ALA A 58 -3.89 1.06 -5.29
N HIS A 59 -2.73 0.66 -4.77
CA HIS A 59 -1.89 1.50 -3.91
C HIS A 59 -1.36 2.73 -4.63
N LEU A 60 -0.95 2.60 -5.89
CA LEU A 60 -0.52 3.73 -6.70
C LEU A 60 -1.67 4.69 -6.98
N TRP A 61 -2.88 4.17 -7.23
CA TRP A 61 -4.08 4.98 -7.39
C TRP A 61 -4.41 5.78 -6.13
N LEU A 62 -4.30 5.15 -4.95
CA LEU A 62 -4.48 5.86 -3.67
C LEU A 62 -3.38 6.91 -3.44
N ALA A 63 -2.11 6.58 -3.72
CA ALA A 63 -1.01 7.55 -3.63
C ALA A 63 -1.26 8.79 -4.50
N TRP A 64 -1.65 8.56 -5.76
CA TRP A 64 -2.04 9.64 -6.66
C TRP A 64 -3.23 10.43 -6.13
N ALA A 65 -4.28 9.76 -5.64
CA ALA A 65 -5.47 10.44 -5.11
C ALA A 65 -5.17 11.29 -3.88
N LEU A 66 -4.21 10.89 -3.04
CA LEU A 66 -3.73 11.70 -1.91
C LEU A 66 -3.01 12.97 -2.38
N LEU A 67 -2.26 12.92 -3.48
CA LEU A 67 -1.54 14.08 -4.03
C LEU A 67 -2.43 15.01 -4.86
N ALA A 68 -3.27 14.42 -5.73
CA ALA A 68 -4.14 15.14 -6.66
C ALA A 68 -5.44 15.62 -6.00
N ARG A 69 -5.86 14.98 -4.91
CA ARG A 69 -7.09 15.29 -4.15
C ARG A 69 -8.36 15.44 -5.02
N PRO A 70 -8.70 14.48 -5.91
CA PRO A 70 -10.01 14.47 -6.54
C PRO A 70 -11.15 14.43 -5.49
N TRP A 71 -12.36 14.78 -5.91
CA TRP A 71 -13.55 14.86 -5.04
C TRP A 71 -13.85 13.57 -4.27
N TYR A 72 -13.43 12.42 -4.79
CA TYR A 72 -13.65 11.11 -4.18
C TYR A 72 -12.49 10.62 -3.30
N THR A 73 -11.39 11.37 -3.13
CA THR A 73 -10.19 10.91 -2.39
C THR A 73 -10.53 10.39 -1.00
N ARG A 74 -11.39 11.08 -0.25
CA ARG A 74 -11.79 10.64 1.09
C ARG A 74 -12.54 9.31 1.05
N LEU A 75 -13.49 9.16 0.12
CA LEU A 75 -14.26 7.93 -0.01
C LEU A 75 -13.36 6.76 -0.43
N LEU A 76 -12.44 7.01 -1.36
CA LEU A 76 -11.43 6.03 -1.78
C LEU A 76 -10.54 5.60 -0.61
N ALA A 77 -10.00 6.57 0.14
CA ALA A 77 -9.13 6.31 1.30
C ALA A 77 -9.84 5.45 2.35
N ILE A 78 -11.09 5.78 2.71
CA ILE A 78 -11.88 5.01 3.66
C ILE A 78 -12.17 3.62 3.11
N GLY A 79 -12.71 3.53 1.89
CA GLY A 79 -13.12 2.25 1.29
C GLY A 79 -11.95 1.29 1.14
N MET A 80 -10.83 1.77 0.58
CA MET A 80 -9.64 0.95 0.38
C MET A 80 -9.01 0.55 1.72
N SER A 81 -8.93 1.46 2.70
CA SER A 81 -8.45 1.12 4.04
C SER A 81 -9.29 0.04 4.72
N VAL A 82 -10.63 0.16 4.70
CA VAL A 82 -11.51 -0.83 5.34
C VAL A 82 -11.34 -2.20 4.68
N VAL A 83 -11.32 -2.25 3.35
CA VAL A 83 -11.14 -3.49 2.59
C VAL A 83 -9.79 -4.12 2.88
N GLU A 84 -8.69 -3.37 2.78
CA GLU A 84 -7.36 -3.94 3.00
C GLU A 84 -7.15 -4.37 4.45
N ILE A 85 -7.60 -3.58 5.43
CA ILE A 85 -7.51 -3.94 6.85
C ILE A 85 -8.27 -5.24 7.10
N ALA A 86 -9.51 -5.37 6.61
CA ALA A 86 -10.29 -6.58 6.79
C ALA A 86 -9.58 -7.81 6.18
N ILE A 87 -9.10 -7.70 4.93
CA ILE A 87 -8.37 -8.77 4.25
C ILE A 87 -7.12 -9.17 5.04
N ILE A 88 -6.29 -8.21 5.46
CA ILE A 88 -5.04 -8.50 6.16
C ILE A 88 -5.30 -9.10 7.54
N THR A 89 -6.28 -8.59 8.28
CA THR A 89 -6.63 -9.14 9.58
C THR A 89 -7.13 -10.58 9.46
N THR A 90 -7.97 -10.90 8.48
CA THR A 90 -8.38 -12.30 8.22
C THR A 90 -7.19 -13.19 7.88
N LEU A 91 -6.29 -12.72 7.01
CA LEU A 91 -5.09 -13.45 6.64
C LEU A 91 -4.16 -13.68 7.84
N PHE A 92 -4.01 -12.71 8.73
CA PHE A 92 -3.24 -12.86 9.96
C PHE A 92 -3.88 -13.83 10.94
N ILE A 93 -5.21 -13.81 11.11
CA ILE A 93 -5.91 -14.78 11.97
C ILE A 93 -5.61 -16.20 11.48
N TRP A 94 -5.69 -16.45 10.17
CA TRP A 94 -5.40 -17.76 9.60
C TRP A 94 -3.91 -18.15 9.73
N PHE A 95 -3.00 -17.21 9.48
CA PHE A 95 -1.57 -17.47 9.62
C PHE A 95 -1.15 -17.76 11.08
N LEU A 96 -1.72 -17.03 12.04
CA LEU A 96 -1.39 -17.18 13.46
C LEU A 96 -1.99 -18.44 14.09
N ALA A 97 -3.01 -19.05 13.47
CA ALA A 97 -3.56 -20.32 13.92
C ALA A 97 -2.51 -21.46 13.80
N GLU A 98 -1.76 -21.49 12.70
CA GLU A 98 -0.71 -22.49 12.42
C GLU A 98 0.46 -21.82 11.70
N PRO A 99 1.36 -21.13 12.42
CA PRO A 99 2.41 -20.34 11.80
C PRO A 99 3.55 -21.22 11.26
N GLU A 100 3.85 -21.05 9.98
CA GLU A 100 5.01 -21.63 9.30
C GLU A 100 5.95 -20.51 8.83
N TRP A 101 7.22 -20.59 9.24
CA TRP A 101 8.22 -19.54 8.98
C TRP A 101 9.24 -19.98 7.94
N SER A 102 8.84 -19.97 6.67
CA SER A 102 9.76 -19.99 5.53
C SER A 102 10.18 -18.58 5.11
N ILE A 103 11.16 -18.47 4.22
CA ILE A 103 11.58 -17.17 3.65
C ILE A 103 10.40 -16.46 2.96
N TRP A 104 9.55 -17.22 2.26
CA TRP A 104 8.36 -16.70 1.58
C TRP A 104 7.31 -16.20 2.56
N ARG A 105 6.99 -16.99 3.60
CA ARG A 105 6.03 -16.61 4.64
C ARG A 105 6.52 -15.43 5.47
N THR A 106 7.81 -15.37 5.78
CA THR A 106 8.43 -14.23 6.48
C THR A 106 8.32 -12.96 5.66
N ASN A 107 8.71 -12.99 4.38
CA ASN A 107 8.59 -11.83 3.48
C ASN A 107 7.13 -11.37 3.33
N TRP A 108 6.20 -12.32 3.20
CA TRP A 108 4.78 -12.04 3.14
C TRP A 108 4.27 -11.39 4.44
N PHE A 109 4.64 -11.93 5.61
CA PHE A 109 4.22 -11.43 6.91
C PHE A 109 4.69 -10.00 7.13
N VAL A 110 5.99 -9.74 6.92
CA VAL A 110 6.59 -8.41 7.02
C VAL A 110 5.86 -7.43 6.11
N ASN A 111 5.63 -7.80 4.84
CA ASN A 111 4.87 -6.97 3.91
C ASN A 111 3.46 -6.65 4.45
N LYS A 112 2.73 -7.64 4.95
CA LYS A 112 1.38 -7.42 5.48
C LYS A 112 1.36 -6.54 6.73
N VAL A 113 2.39 -6.58 7.57
CA VAL A 113 2.52 -5.65 8.71
C VAL A 113 2.67 -4.21 8.22
N PHE A 114 3.56 -3.95 7.25
CA PHE A 114 3.75 -2.60 6.70
C PHE A 114 2.51 -2.07 5.99
N VAL A 115 1.85 -2.90 5.18
CA VAL A 115 0.62 -2.51 4.48
C VAL A 115 -0.49 -2.21 5.48
N LEU A 116 -0.68 -3.05 6.51
CA LEU A 116 -1.67 -2.81 7.57
C LEU A 116 -1.42 -1.49 8.30
N ALA A 117 -0.17 -1.21 8.68
CA ALA A 117 0.20 0.03 9.34
C ALA A 117 -0.11 1.25 8.46
N ALA A 118 0.24 1.21 7.17
CA ALA A 118 -0.04 2.31 6.25
C ALA A 118 -1.54 2.57 6.08
N PHE A 119 -2.35 1.53 5.93
CA PHE A 119 -3.80 1.69 5.81
C PHE A 119 -4.48 2.12 7.11
N ALA A 120 -3.94 1.74 8.28
CA ALA A 120 -4.39 2.28 9.56
C ALA A 120 -4.11 3.79 9.67
N LEU A 121 -2.95 4.26 9.21
CA LEU A 121 -2.61 5.69 9.17
C LEU A 121 -3.52 6.47 8.22
N VAL A 122 -3.79 5.92 7.02
CA VAL A 122 -4.71 6.54 6.05
C VAL A 122 -6.13 6.60 6.59
N LEU A 123 -6.64 5.50 7.17
CA LEU A 123 -7.98 5.46 7.75
C LEU A 123 -8.12 6.48 8.88
N SER A 124 -7.15 6.49 9.81
CA SER A 124 -7.12 7.45 10.91
C SER A 124 -7.11 8.89 10.40
N THR A 125 -6.35 9.17 9.34
CA THR A 125 -6.33 10.50 8.71
C THR A 125 -7.68 10.85 8.09
N ALA A 126 -8.32 9.91 7.40
CA ALA A 126 -9.60 10.14 6.74
C ALA A 126 -10.78 10.34 7.72
N LEU A 127 -10.69 9.74 8.91
CA LEU A 127 -11.68 9.86 9.97
C LEU A 127 -11.45 11.10 10.86
N PHE A 128 -10.22 11.34 11.32
CA PHE A 128 -9.92 12.38 12.30
C PHE A 128 -9.48 13.72 11.69
N ARG A 129 -9.04 13.73 10.42
CA ARG A 129 -8.60 14.95 9.71
C ARG A 129 -9.26 15.06 8.33
N PRO A 130 -10.59 15.03 8.22
CA PRO A 130 -11.28 14.95 6.93
C PRO A 130 -10.98 16.13 5.99
N GLU A 131 -10.76 17.32 6.55
CA GLU A 131 -10.41 18.54 5.79
C GLU A 131 -9.09 18.39 5.00
N SER A 132 -8.17 17.55 5.48
CA SER A 132 -6.88 17.32 4.80
C SER A 132 -7.02 16.56 3.47
N LEU A 133 -8.15 15.87 3.27
CA LEU A 133 -8.45 15.05 2.09
C LEU A 133 -9.54 15.62 1.19
N LYS A 134 -10.08 16.81 1.50
CA LYS A 134 -11.06 17.47 0.63
C LYS A 134 -10.38 17.98 -0.64
N ALA A 135 -11.14 17.93 -1.73
CA ALA A 135 -10.74 18.56 -2.99
C ALA A 135 -10.60 20.08 -2.80
N HIS A 136 -9.61 20.66 -3.48
CA HIS A 136 -9.50 22.11 -3.65
C HIS A 136 -10.21 22.54 -4.92
#